data_AF-A0A820S2T4-F1
#
_entry.id   AF-A0A820S2T4-F1
#
_cell.length_a   1.000
_cell.length_b   1.000
_cell.length_c   1.000
_cell.angle_alpha   90.00
_cell.angle_beta   90.00
_cell.angle_gamma   90.00
#
_symmetry.space_group_name_H-M   'P 1'
#
loop_
_entity.id
_entity.type
_entity.pdbx_description
1 polymer ?
#
loop_
_entity_poly.entity_id
_entity_poly.type
_entity_poly.pdbx_seq_one_letter_code
_entity_poly.pdbx_strand_id
1 'polypeptide(L)'
;ISDVMRSDFQFMKELAHHTHIGPMARFEKLTEFCHDVQNNQEAKDELKKWEISLDTGLVEFDGRLLESEQILYANRSIRYKHDEADWSREGLFNK
;
A
#
# COMPACT_ATOMS: atom_id res chain seq x y z
N ILE A 1 -1.64 15.41 15.91
CA ILE A 1 -2.67 16.31 15.34
C ILE A 1 -3.74 16.49 16.40
N SER A 2 -4.29 17.69 16.59
CA SER A 2 -5.41 17.89 17.53
C SER A 2 -6.73 17.40 16.92
N ASP A 3 -7.77 17.22 17.75
CA ASP A 3 -9.10 16.83 17.26
C ASP A 3 -9.71 17.88 16.32
N VAL A 4 -9.46 19.16 16.59
CA VAL A 4 -9.85 20.27 15.70
C VAL A 4 -9.22 20.10 14.32
N MET A 5 -7.90 19.83 14.26
CA MET A 5 -7.20 19.58 13.00
C MET A 5 -7.69 18.32 12.29
N ARG A 6 -8.06 17.28 13.04
CA ARG A 6 -8.61 16.04 12.48
C ARG A 6 -10.00 16.25 11.87
N SER A 7 -10.79 17.16 12.44
CA SER A 7 -12.12 17.52 11.93
C SER A 7 -12.09 18.46 10.72
N ASP A 8 -10.97 19.14 10.48
CA ASP A 8 -10.78 19.99 9.31
C ASP A 8 -10.44 19.15 8.07
N PHE A 9 -11.42 19.04 7.17
CA PHE A 9 -11.30 18.27 5.93
C PHE A 9 -10.22 18.82 4.99
N GLN A 10 -10.08 20.14 4.88
CA GLN A 10 -9.11 20.75 3.97
C GLN A 10 -7.69 20.47 4.46
N PHE A 11 -7.46 20.65 5.77
CA PHE A 11 -6.19 20.31 6.39
C PHE A 11 -5.84 18.83 6.23
N MET A 12 -6.78 17.92 6.53
CA MET A 12 -6.53 16.48 6.40
C MET A 12 -6.30 16.04 4.96
N LYS A 13 -6.94 16.70 3.98
CA LYS A 13 -6.69 16.47 2.55
C LYS A 13 -5.27 16.89 2.15
N GLU A 14 -4.81 18.06 2.59
CA GLU A 14 -3.44 18.52 2.34
C GLU A 14 -2.40 17.65 3.04
N LEU A 15 -2.65 17.23 4.28
CA LEU A 15 -1.80 16.31 5.01
C LEU A 15 -1.70 14.97 4.28
N ALA A 16 -2.83 14.42 3.83
CA ALA A 16 -2.87 13.20 3.05
C ALA A 16 -2.07 13.35 1.75
N HIS A 17 -2.16 14.48 1.05
CA HIS A 17 -1.35 14.74 -0.15
C HIS A 17 0.16 14.61 0.11
N HIS A 18 0.65 15.02 1.28
CA HIS A 18 2.08 14.97 1.62
C HIS A 18 2.52 13.66 2.26
N THR A 19 1.61 12.94 2.92
CA THR A 19 1.93 11.71 3.66
C THR A 19 1.55 10.43 2.92
N HIS A 20 0.66 10.53 1.93
CA HIS A 20 0.28 9.40 1.10
C HIS A 20 1.38 9.11 0.09
N ILE A 21 2.14 8.06 0.38
CA ILE A 21 3.22 7.59 -0.48
C ILE A 21 2.73 6.33 -1.19
N GLY A 22 2.69 6.39 -2.52
CA GLY A 22 2.31 5.26 -3.38
C GLY A 22 3.31 4.10 -3.31
N PRO A 23 2.94 2.91 -3.81
CA PRO A 23 3.75 1.71 -3.67
C PRO A 23 5.17 1.84 -4.25
N MET A 24 5.31 2.39 -5.47
CA MET A 24 6.62 2.57 -6.11
C MET A 24 7.51 3.57 -5.36
N ALA A 25 6.99 4.73 -5.00
CA ALA A 25 7.74 5.72 -4.23
C ALA A 25 8.14 5.19 -2.84
N ARG A 26 7.32 4.32 -2.24
CA ARG A 26 7.67 3.63 -0.98
C ARG A 26 8.80 2.64 -1.20
N PHE A 27 8.74 1.84 -2.27
CA PHE A 27 9.82 0.93 -2.65
C PHE A 27 11.13 1.68 -2.83
N GLU A 28 11.16 2.73 -3.64
CA GLU A 28 12.35 3.54 -3.90
C GLU A 28 12.96 4.09 -2.61
N LYS A 29 12.16 4.68 -1.73
CA LYS A 29 12.63 5.23 -0.45
C LYS A 29 13.16 4.15 0.50
N LEU A 30 12.55 2.97 0.54
CA LEU A 30 13.03 1.86 1.37
C LEU A 30 14.36 1.31 0.84
N THR A 31 14.48 1.15 -0.47
CA THR A 31 15.71 0.71 -1.13
C THR A 31 16.83 1.73 -0.92
N GLU A 32 16.54 3.03 -1.09
CA GLU A 32 17.47 4.12 -0.79
C GLU A 32 17.91 4.08 0.68
N PHE A 33 16.98 3.95 1.63
CA PHE A 33 17.31 3.82 3.05
C PHE A 33 18.22 2.60 3.33
N CYS A 34 17.96 1.45 2.72
CA CYS A 34 18.82 0.28 2.88
C CYS A 34 20.24 0.55 2.35
N HIS A 35 20.36 1.21 1.19
CA HIS A 35 21.66 1.66 0.66
C HIS A 35 22.33 2.70 1.58
N ASP A 36 21.55 3.64 2.12
CA ASP A 36 21.80 4.51 3.26
C ASP A 36 22.64 3.86 4.35
N VAL A 37 21.98 2.91 5.00
CA VAL A 37 22.48 2.16 6.15
C VAL A 37 23.69 1.33 5.76
N GLN A 38 23.69 0.70 4.58
CA GLN A 38 24.85 -0.02 4.12
C GLN A 38 26.02 0.93 3.84
N ASN A 39 25.85 2.09 3.22
CA ASN A 39 26.99 2.95 2.88
C ASN A 39 27.55 3.72 4.08
N ASN A 40 26.82 3.76 5.19
CA ASN A 40 27.28 4.33 6.45
C ASN A 40 28.16 3.34 7.24
N GLN A 41 29.43 3.69 7.45
CA GLN A 41 30.40 2.83 8.15
C GLN A 41 30.04 2.57 9.62
N GLU A 42 29.54 3.57 10.33
CA GLU A 42 29.14 3.43 11.74
C GLU A 42 27.96 2.46 11.88
N ALA A 43 26.94 2.63 11.02
CA ALA A 43 25.77 1.74 11.01
C ALA A 43 26.17 0.29 10.64
N LYS A 44 27.04 0.12 9.64
CA LYS A 44 27.60 -1.19 9.27
C LYS A 44 28.34 -1.85 10.44
N ASP A 45 29.18 -1.10 11.14
CA ASP A 45 29.97 -1.63 12.24
C ASP A 45 29.10 -2.04 13.42
N GLU A 46 28.04 -1.29 13.73
CA GLU A 46 27.06 -1.69 14.74
C GLU A 46 26.34 -2.99 14.34
N LEU A 47 25.81 -3.08 13.11
CA LEU A 47 25.13 -4.31 12.64
C LEU A 47 26.04 -5.53 12.67
N LYS A 48 27.32 -5.34 12.32
CA LYS A 48 28.33 -6.41 12.33
C LYS A 48 28.61 -6.97 13.72
N LYS A 49 28.49 -6.17 14.79
CA LYS A 49 28.62 -6.67 16.18
C LYS A 49 27.55 -7.72 16.52
N TRP A 50 26.40 -7.63 15.87
CA TRP A 50 25.30 -8.58 16.02
C TRP A 50 25.33 -9.70 14.99
N GLU A 51 26.35 -9.76 14.13
CA GLU A 51 26.43 -10.68 12.99
C GLU A 51 25.23 -10.56 12.03
N ILE A 52 24.66 -9.36 11.90
CA ILE A 52 23.53 -9.06 11.01
C ILE A 52 24.01 -8.18 9.85
N SER A 53 23.41 -8.36 8.68
CA SER A 53 23.51 -7.45 7.54
C SER A 53 22.13 -7.10 7.02
N LEU A 54 21.96 -5.87 6.54
CA LEU A 54 20.72 -5.44 5.90
C LEU A 54 20.78 -5.80 4.41
N ASP A 55 19.73 -6.41 3.85
CA ASP A 55 19.60 -6.63 2.41
C ASP A 55 18.96 -5.40 1.74
N THR A 56 19.32 -5.15 0.49
CA THR A 56 18.76 -4.10 -0.36
C THR A 56 17.66 -4.63 -1.29
N GLY A 57 17.55 -5.96 -1.44
CA GLY A 57 16.44 -6.59 -2.16
C GLY A 57 15.17 -6.62 -1.32
N LEU A 58 14.02 -6.36 -1.95
CA LEU A 58 12.74 -6.73 -1.34
C LEU A 58 12.59 -8.25 -1.38
N VAL A 59 11.95 -8.79 -0.34
CA VAL A 59 11.61 -10.22 -0.29
C VAL A 59 10.51 -10.50 -1.30
N GLU A 60 10.82 -11.37 -2.27
CA GLU A 60 9.84 -11.92 -3.21
C GLU A 60 9.21 -13.19 -2.63
N PHE A 61 7.91 -13.36 -2.88
CA PHE A 61 7.17 -14.54 -2.47
C PHE A 61 6.01 -14.81 -3.43
N ASP A 62 5.66 -16.09 -3.57
CA ASP A 62 4.53 -16.49 -4.40
C ASP A 62 3.21 -16.13 -3.73
N GLY A 63 2.50 -15.17 -4.32
CA GLY A 63 1.13 -14.83 -3.96
C GLY A 63 0.10 -15.61 -4.77
N ARG A 64 -1.17 -15.43 -4.40
CA ARG A 64 -2.32 -15.88 -5.22
C ARG A 64 -3.29 -14.74 -5.43
N LEU A 65 -3.81 -14.61 -6.64
CA LEU A 65 -4.94 -13.74 -6.96
C LEU A 65 -6.20 -14.62 -7.00
N LEU A 66 -7.19 -14.30 -6.18
CA LEU A 66 -8.48 -14.99 -6.20
C LEU A 66 -9.32 -14.51 -7.38
N GLU A 67 -10.16 -15.38 -7.93
CA GLU A 67 -11.13 -14.97 -8.93
C GLU A 67 -12.24 -14.13 -8.30
N SER A 68 -12.82 -13.20 -9.06
CA SER A 68 -13.99 -12.44 -8.61
C SER A 68 -15.18 -13.35 -8.34
N GLU A 69 -15.75 -13.22 -7.15
CA GLU A 69 -16.95 -13.95 -6.76
C GLU A 69 -18.21 -13.47 -7.49
N GLN A 70 -19.22 -14.35 -7.56
CA GLN A 70 -20.54 -14.01 -8.08
C GLN A 70 -21.44 -13.41 -7.00
N ILE A 71 -21.98 -12.22 -7.28
CA ILE A 71 -23.00 -11.58 -6.44
C ILE A 71 -24.38 -12.00 -6.96
N LEU A 72 -25.18 -12.61 -6.08
CA LEU A 72 -26.54 -13.07 -6.39
C LEU A 72 -27.58 -11.99 -5.99
N TYR A 73 -28.43 -11.61 -6.94
CA TYR A 73 -29.64 -10.80 -6.74
C TYR A 73 -30.88 -11.69 -6.93
N ALA A 74 -32.06 -11.16 -6.56
CA ALA A 74 -33.32 -11.88 -6.66
C ALA A 74 -33.57 -12.55 -8.04
N ASN A 75 -33.23 -11.86 -9.14
CA ASN A 75 -33.50 -12.34 -10.51
C ASN A 75 -32.24 -12.42 -11.40
N ARG A 76 -31.03 -12.20 -10.87
CA ARG A 76 -29.78 -12.23 -11.67
C ARG A 76 -28.54 -12.45 -10.82
N SER A 77 -27.45 -12.84 -11.46
CA SER A 77 -26.11 -12.84 -10.87
C SER A 77 -25.17 -11.92 -11.65
N ILE A 78 -24.29 -11.21 -10.95
CA ILE A 78 -23.24 -10.38 -11.57
C ILE A 78 -21.86 -10.84 -11.08
N ARG A 79 -20.81 -10.60 -11.88
CA ARG A 79 -19.42 -10.62 -11.42
C ARG A 79 -18.89 -9.20 -11.47
N TYR A 80 -18.23 -8.77 -10.40
CA TYR A 80 -17.55 -7.48 -10.36
C TYR A 80 -16.12 -7.63 -10.86
N LYS A 81 -15.51 -6.54 -11.33
CA LYS A 81 -14.09 -6.58 -11.67
C LYS A 81 -13.25 -6.39 -10.41
N HIS A 82 -12.26 -7.26 -10.22
CA HIS A 82 -11.47 -7.29 -9.00
C HIS A 82 -10.61 -6.03 -8.81
N ASP A 83 -10.19 -5.39 -9.90
CA ASP A 83 -9.38 -4.18 -9.94
C ASP A 83 -10.15 -2.91 -9.51
N GLU A 84 -11.43 -2.82 -9.85
CA GLU A 84 -12.29 -1.70 -9.48
C GLU A 84 -12.87 -1.85 -8.06
N ALA A 85 -12.98 -3.09 -7.55
CA ALA A 85 -13.56 -3.44 -6.25
C ALA A 85 -14.91 -2.73 -5.96
N ASP A 86 -15.66 -2.44 -7.04
CA ASP A 86 -16.94 -1.76 -7.05
C ASP A 86 -17.92 -2.65 -7.83
N TRP A 87 -19.13 -2.81 -7.30
CA TRP A 87 -20.24 -3.56 -7.92
C TRP A 87 -21.48 -2.69 -8.11
N SER A 88 -21.39 -1.40 -7.76
CA SER A 88 -22.50 -0.45 -7.87
C SER A 88 -22.89 -0.20 -9.33
N ARG A 89 -21.93 -0.23 -10.26
CA ARG A 89 -22.16 0.02 -11.69
C ARG A 89 -22.86 -1.16 -12.37
N GLU A 90 -22.44 -2.38 -12.06
CA GLU A 90 -22.98 -3.63 -12.55
C GLU A 90 -24.38 -3.91 -11.96
N GLY A 91 -24.64 -3.40 -10.76
CA GLY A 91 -25.94 -3.45 -10.09
C GLY A 91 -27.00 -2.49 -10.62
N LEU A 92 -26.65 -1.48 -11.45
CA LEU A 92 -27.53 -0.36 -11.78
C LEU A 92 -28.28 -0.41 -13.12
N PHE A 93 -28.25 -1.52 -13.86
CA PHE A 93 -29.12 -1.68 -15.02
C PHE A 93 -30.51 -2.19 -14.60
N ASN A 94 -31.36 -1.26 -14.18
CA ASN A 94 -32.83 -1.36 -14.15
C ASN A 94 -33.41 0.06 -14.09
N LYS A 95 -33.57 0.67 -15.26
CA LYS A 95 -34.67 1.61 -15.52
C LYS A 95 -35.43 1.08 -16.71
#